data_AF-A0A843F612-F1
#
_entry.id   AF-A0A843F612-F1
#
_cell.length_a   1.000
_cell.length_b   1.000
_cell.length_c   1.000
_cell.angle_alpha   90.00
_cell.angle_beta   90.00
_cell.angle_gamma   90.00
#
_symmetry.space_group_name_H-M   'P 1'
#
loop_
_entity.id
_entity.type
_entity.pdbx_description
1 polymer ?
#
loop_
_entity_poly.entity_id
_entity_poly.type
_entity_poly.pdbx_seq_one_letter_code
_entity_poly.pdbx_strand_id
1 'polypeptide(L)'
;KNKGLGRVSFEIGDIIKITSKDCFECELLPKTGKPACFLDTGIFEALFSEYFNSPVSVIEIQCYTMGDGKCVFEVEPLTLNTN
;
A
#
# COMPACT_ATOMS: atom_id res chain seq x y z
N LYS A 1 25.68 26.90 -9.79
CA LYS A 1 26.33 26.04 -8.78
C LYS A 1 25.26 25.12 -8.18
N ASN A 2 25.36 23.81 -8.37
CA ASN A 2 24.40 22.83 -7.84
C ASN A 2 24.59 22.73 -6.31
N LYS A 3 23.53 22.80 -5.49
CA LYS A 3 23.64 22.91 -4.01
C LYS A 3 23.72 21.57 -3.27
N GLY A 4 23.69 20.43 -3.97
CA GLY A 4 23.88 19.10 -3.36
C GLY A 4 22.72 18.58 -2.52
N LEU A 5 21.52 19.16 -2.66
CA LEU A 5 20.35 18.88 -1.81
C LEU A 5 19.49 17.69 -2.27
N GLY A 6 20.02 16.82 -3.15
CA GLY A 6 19.28 15.71 -3.75
C GLY A 6 18.49 16.09 -5.01
N ARG A 7 17.99 15.08 -5.71
CA ARG A 7 17.18 15.21 -6.93
C ARG A 7 15.84 14.53 -6.70
N VAL A 8 14.75 15.19 -7.10
CA VAL A 8 13.38 14.68 -7.02
C VAL A 8 12.82 14.58 -8.42
N SER A 9 12.12 13.48 -8.70
CA SER A 9 11.36 13.21 -9.91
C SER A 9 10.05 12.53 -9.52
N PHE A 10 8.99 12.79 -10.27
CA PHE A 10 7.67 12.18 -10.07
C PHE A 10 7.26 11.40 -11.31
N GLU A 11 6.44 10.39 -11.10
CA GLU A 11 5.72 9.64 -12.14
C GLU A 11 4.22 9.80 -11.95
N ILE A 12 3.49 9.72 -13.05
CA ILE A 12 2.08 10.11 -13.17
C ILE A 12 1.23 8.87 -13.45
N GLY A 13 0.15 8.69 -12.69
CA GLY A 13 -0.89 7.67 -12.83
C GLY A 13 -1.96 7.80 -11.73
N ASP A 14 -3.04 7.02 -11.81
CA ASP A 14 -4.13 7.00 -10.82
C ASP A 14 -3.93 5.83 -9.83
N ILE A 15 -3.23 6.08 -8.72
CA ILE A 15 -3.05 5.12 -7.61
C ILE A 15 -4.17 5.36 -6.59
N ILE A 16 -4.90 4.32 -6.19
CA ILE A 16 -5.90 4.43 -5.12
C ILE A 16 -5.19 4.25 -3.78
N LYS A 17 -5.35 5.23 -2.89
CA LYS A 17 -4.82 5.16 -1.52
C LYS A 17 -5.94 4.91 -0.52
N ILE A 18 -5.81 3.82 0.24
CA ILE A 18 -6.74 3.45 1.30
C ILE A 18 -6.03 3.69 2.63
N THR A 19 -6.68 4.37 3.58
CA THR A 19 -6.12 4.60 4.91
C THR A 19 -7.02 3.95 5.95
N SER A 20 -6.45 3.05 6.74
CA SER A 20 -7.09 2.42 7.89
C SER A 20 -6.51 3.00 9.19
N LYS A 21 -7.38 3.49 10.07
CA LYS A 21 -7.06 3.94 11.42
C LYS A 21 -7.73 3.00 12.41
N ASP A 22 -7.12 2.86 13.58
CA ASP A 22 -7.58 1.95 14.63
C ASP A 22 -7.71 0.51 14.08
N CYS A 23 -6.65 0.09 13.37
CA CYS A 23 -6.65 -1.15 12.58
C CYS A 23 -6.71 -2.36 13.51
N PHE A 24 -7.82 -3.09 13.44
CA PHE A 24 -8.06 -4.28 14.28
C PHE A 24 -7.01 -5.38 14.09
N GLU A 25 -6.36 -5.44 12.91
CA GLU A 25 -5.40 -6.50 12.58
C GLU A 25 -4.04 -6.26 13.23
N CYS A 26 -3.58 -5.00 13.31
CA CYS A 26 -2.19 -4.71 13.67
C CYS A 26 -1.95 -3.65 14.74
N GLU A 27 -2.96 -2.86 15.16
CA GLU A 27 -2.76 -1.76 16.13
C GLU A 27 -2.19 -2.25 17.48
N LEU A 28 -2.62 -3.43 17.92
CA LEU A 28 -2.19 -4.03 19.18
C LEU A 28 -0.98 -4.97 19.04
N LEU A 29 -0.42 -5.10 17.83
CA LEU A 29 0.73 -5.96 17.57
C LEU A 29 2.06 -5.25 17.89
N PRO A 30 3.13 -6.00 18.24
CA PRO A 30 4.43 -5.40 18.49
C PRO A 30 5.00 -4.75 17.22
N LYS A 31 5.83 -3.73 17.40
CA LYS A 31 6.56 -3.12 16.28
C LYS A 31 7.61 -4.09 15.74
N THR A 32 7.33 -4.68 14.59
CA THR A 32 8.20 -5.64 13.90
C THR A 32 9.06 -4.98 12.83
N GLY A 33 8.75 -3.74 12.44
CA GLY A 33 9.38 -3.06 11.31
C GLY A 33 8.90 -3.57 9.95
N LYS A 34 7.82 -4.37 9.92
CA LYS A 34 7.24 -4.94 8.70
C LYS A 34 5.72 -4.73 8.69
N PRO A 35 5.09 -4.62 7.51
CA PRO A 35 3.63 -4.62 7.38
C PRO A 35 3.06 -5.93 7.92
N ALA A 36 1.82 -5.88 8.42
CA ALA A 36 1.18 -6.99 9.10
C ALA A 36 -0.30 -7.17 8.72
N CYS A 37 -0.87 -6.26 7.90
CA CYS A 37 -2.28 -6.29 7.56
C CYS A 37 -2.56 -7.19 6.35
N PHE A 38 -2.39 -8.51 6.51
CA PHE A 38 -2.55 -9.48 5.43
C PHE A 38 -4.03 -9.68 5.06
N LEU A 39 -4.93 -9.61 6.05
CA LEU A 39 -6.36 -9.74 5.84
C LEU A 39 -6.89 -8.52 5.09
N ASP A 40 -6.58 -7.30 5.54
CA ASP A 40 -6.99 -6.07 4.84
C ASP A 40 -6.46 -6.06 3.39
N THR A 41 -5.18 -6.42 3.19
CA THR A 41 -4.57 -6.50 1.86
C THR A 41 -5.33 -7.46 0.94
N GLY A 42 -5.60 -8.69 1.41
CA GLY A 42 -6.31 -9.69 0.60
C GLY A 42 -7.76 -9.29 0.28
N ILE A 43 -8.45 -8.63 1.22
CA ILE A 43 -9.81 -8.09 0.98
C ILE A 43 -9.77 -7.02 -0.11
N PHE A 44 -8.83 -6.07 -0.04
CA PHE A 44 -8.72 -5.01 -1.03
C PHE A 44 -8.33 -5.56 -2.40
N GLU A 45 -7.39 -6.51 -2.48
CA GLU A 45 -7.02 -7.15 -3.75
C GLU A 45 -8.21 -7.80 -4.42
N ALA A 46 -8.98 -8.61 -3.70
CA ALA A 46 -10.15 -9.29 -4.24
C ALA A 46 -11.24 -8.30 -4.65
N LEU A 47 -11.54 -7.30 -3.80
CA LEU A 47 -12.58 -6.31 -4.06
C LEU A 47 -12.29 -5.48 -5.30
N PHE A 48 -11.09 -4.92 -5.41
CA PHE A 48 -10.74 -4.06 -6.54
C PHE A 48 -10.49 -4.86 -7.82
N SER A 49 -10.00 -6.09 -7.71
CA SER A 49 -9.87 -6.96 -8.89
C SER A 49 -11.23 -7.25 -9.53
N GLU A 50 -12.24 -7.53 -8.70
CA GLU A 50 -13.62 -7.72 -9.16
C GLU A 50 -14.23 -6.41 -9.69
N TYR A 51 -14.07 -5.31 -8.95
CA TYR A 51 -14.64 -4.01 -9.31
C TYR A 51 -14.14 -3.49 -10.67
N PHE A 52 -12.84 -3.63 -10.94
CA PHE A 52 -12.23 -3.22 -12.22
C PHE A 52 -12.32 -4.29 -13.30
N ASN A 53 -12.82 -5.49 -12.97
CA ASN A 53 -12.79 -6.67 -13.84
C ASN A 53 -11.37 -6.91 -14.41
N SER A 54 -10.36 -6.66 -13.59
CA SER A 54 -8.95 -6.68 -13.96
C SER A 54 -8.10 -6.88 -12.70
N PRO A 55 -7.08 -7.75 -12.70
CA PRO A 55 -6.24 -7.96 -11.54
C PRO A 55 -5.57 -6.66 -11.06
N VAL A 56 -5.55 -6.46 -9.75
CA VAL A 56 -4.82 -5.35 -9.10
C VAL A 56 -3.84 -5.89 -8.05
N SER A 57 -2.82 -5.10 -7.74
CA SER A 57 -1.95 -5.32 -6.58
C SER A 57 -2.32 -4.33 -5.48
N VAL A 58 -2.28 -4.79 -4.23
CA VAL A 58 -2.39 -3.91 -3.07
C VAL A 58 -1.15 -4.02 -2.20
N ILE A 59 -0.52 -2.89 -1.90
CA ILE A 59 0.69 -2.83 -1.10
C ILE A 59 0.43 -1.99 0.16
N GLU A 60 0.67 -2.57 1.34
CA GLU A 60 0.69 -1.83 2.60
C GLU A 60 2.02 -1.04 2.73
N ILE A 61 1.95 0.28 2.52
CA ILE A 61 3.11 1.19 2.54
C ILE A 61 3.35 1.86 3.89
N GLN A 62 2.36 1.84 4.79
CA GLN A 62 2.46 2.30 6.18
C GLN A 62 1.70 1.33 7.06
N CYS A 63 2.20 1.05 8.27
CA CYS A 63 1.56 0.10 9.20
C CYS A 63 1.90 0.41 10.66
N TYR A 64 0.99 0.11 11.59
CA TYR A 64 1.27 0.24 13.04
C TYR A 64 2.49 -0.59 13.47
N THR A 65 2.67 -1.79 12.92
CA THR A 65 3.82 -2.65 13.22
C THR A 65 5.13 -2.15 12.60
N MET A 66 5.06 -1.27 11.60
CA MET A 66 6.22 -0.54 11.06
C MET A 66 6.57 0.69 11.92
N GLY A 67 5.72 1.02 12.90
CA GLY A 67 5.86 2.20 13.75
C GLY A 67 5.11 3.42 13.23
N ASP A 68 4.33 3.29 12.16
CA ASP A 68 3.40 4.31 11.71
C ASP A 68 2.19 4.40 12.66
N GLY A 69 1.43 5.50 12.61
CA GLY A 69 0.22 5.70 13.42
C GLY A 69 -1.07 5.33 12.69
N LYS A 70 -0.98 4.58 11.60
CA LYS A 70 -2.07 4.21 10.68
C LYS A 70 -1.57 3.14 9.71
N CYS A 71 -2.49 2.47 9.03
CA CYS A 71 -2.18 1.65 7.87
C CYS A 71 -2.54 2.39 6.58
N VAL A 72 -1.68 2.33 5.57
CA VAL A 72 -1.95 2.90 4.26
C VAL A 72 -1.64 1.88 3.19
N PHE A 73 -2.59 1.69 2.28
CA PHE A 73 -2.51 0.75 1.18
C PHE A 73 -2.57 1.51 -0.14
N GLU A 74 -1.73 1.12 -1.09
CA GLU A 74 -1.73 1.60 -2.47
C GLU A 74 -2.26 0.49 -3.36
N VAL A 75 -3.29 0.79 -4.16
CA VAL A 75 -3.85 -0.12 -5.16
C VAL A 75 -3.41 0.32 -6.54
N GLU A 76 -2.83 -0.61 -7.29
CA GLU A 76 -2.31 -0.38 -8.63
C GLU A 76 -2.78 -1.50 -9.57
N PRO A 77 -3.06 -1.20 -10.85
CA PRO A 77 -3.33 -2.24 -11.84
C PRO A 77 -2.16 -3.25 -11.90
N LEU A 78 -2.48 -4.54 -11.82
CA LEU A 78 -1.47 -5.58 -11.98
C LEU A 78 -1.22 -5.76 -13.48
N THR A 79 -0.16 -5.16 -14.01
CA THR A 79 0.24 -5.42 -15.40
C THR A 79 0.81 -6.84 -15.51
N LEU A 80 -0.03 -7.79 -15.94
CA LEU A 80 0.41 -9.13 -16.31
C LEU A 80 1.24 -9.05 -17.60
N ASN A 81 2.57 -9.11 -17.47
CA ASN A 81 3.45 -9.32 -18.62
C ASN A 81 3.19 -10.72 -19.18
N THR A 82 2.42 -10.80 -20.26
CA THR A 82 2.24 -12.03 -21.03
C THR A 82 3.48 -12.20 -21.93
N ASN A 83 4.23 -13.28 -21.71
CA ASN A 83 5.31 -13.73 -22.60
C ASN A 83 4.71 -14.43 -23.83
#